data_AF-A0A2V2F765-F1
#
_entry.id   AF-A0A2V2F765-F1
#
_cell.length_a   1.000
_cell.length_b   1.000
_cell.length_c   1.000
_cell.angle_alpha   90.00
_cell.angle_beta   90.00
_cell.angle_gamma   90.00
#
_symmetry.space_group_name_H-M   'P 1'
#
loop_
_entity.id
_entity.type
_entity.pdbx_description
1 polymer ?
#
loop_
_entity_poly.entity_id
_entity_poly.type
_entity_poly.pdbx_seq_one_letter_code
_entity_poly.pdbx_strand_id
1 'polypeptide(L)' 'MTLTPKDCLYIEDSINASVLLNKQLNCEMEKLEDEQAKELVSKVCTVLKEQAEELLKVMEG' A
#
# COMPACT_ATOMS: atom_id res chain seq x y z
N MET A 1 -11.27 4.00 20.30
CA MET A 1 -10.50 5.24 20.07
C MET A 1 -11.26 5.99 18.99
N THR A 2 -11.62 7.26 19.18
CA THR A 2 -12.48 7.97 18.21
C THR A 2 -11.61 8.71 17.21
N LEU A 3 -11.65 8.32 15.93
CA LEU A 3 -10.95 9.03 14.87
C LEU A 3 -11.57 10.41 14.64
N THR A 4 -10.73 11.42 14.46
CA THR A 4 -11.18 12.73 14.00
C THR A 4 -11.35 12.73 12.48
N PRO A 5 -12.12 13.67 11.90
CA PRO A 5 -12.20 13.80 10.44
C PRO A 5 -10.83 13.99 9.76
N LYS A 6 -9.87 14.61 10.46
CA LYS A 6 -8.51 14.79 9.97
C LYS A 6 -7.74 13.45 9.93
N ASP A 7 -7.96 12.59 10.92
CA ASP A 7 -7.36 11.26 10.95
C ASP A 7 -7.91 10.41 9.81
N CYS A 8 -9.23 10.46 9.56
CA CYS A 8 -9.84 9.76 8.44
C CYS A 8 -9.28 10.20 7.08
N LEU A 9 -9.13 11.51 6.86
CA LEU A 9 -8.51 12.04 5.62
C LEU A 9 -7.06 11.58 5.47
N TYR A 10 -6.28 11.60 6.54
CA TYR A 10 -4.90 11.13 6.51
C TYR A 10 -4.79 9.63 6.19
N ILE A 11 -5.70 8.83 6.76
CA ILE A 11 -5.76 7.40 6.47
C ILE A 11 -6.15 7.14 5.02
N GLU A 12 -7.15 7.87 4.50
CA GLU A 12 -7.58 7.79 3.10
C GLU A 12 -6.45 8.17 2.13
N ASP A 13 -5.74 9.26 2.39
CA ASP A 13 -4.56 9.68 1.62
C ASP A 13 -3.46 8.60 1.63
N SER A 14 -3.23 7.97 2.79
CA SER A 14 -2.24 6.91 2.94
C SER A 14 -2.63 5.65 2.15
N ILE A 15 -3.90 5.24 2.19
CA ILE A 15 -4.42 4.11 1.42
C ILE A 15 -4.28 4.40 -0.09
N ASN A 16 -4.67 5.59 -0.54
CA ASN A 16 -4.58 6.00 -1.93
C ASN A 16 -3.13 5.98 -2.44
N ALA A 17 -2.19 6.51 -1.64
CA ALA A 17 -0.77 6.46 -1.96
C ALA A 17 -0.24 5.02 -2.08
N SER A 18 -0.61 4.14 -1.14
CA SER A 18 -0.23 2.73 -1.17
C SER A 18 -0.75 2.00 -2.42
N VAL A 19 -2.00 2.25 -2.81
CA VAL A 19 -2.60 1.65 -4.02
C VAL A 19 -1.90 2.16 -5.29
N LEU A 20 -1.61 3.46 -5.37
CA LEU A 20 -0.90 4.04 -6.51
C LEU A 20 0.51 3.47 -6.64
N LEU A 21 1.25 3.40 -5.55
CA LEU A 21 2.60 2.85 -5.51
C LEU A 21 2.59 1.37 -5.90
N ASN A 22 1.62 0.59 -5.42
CA ASN A 22 1.47 -0.82 -5.80
C ASN A 22 1.26 -0.98 -7.31
N LYS A 23 0.44 -0.13 -7.94
CA LYS A 23 0.24 -0.16 -9.40
C LYS A 23 1.53 0.15 -10.15
N GLN A 24 2.27 1.18 -9.72
CA GLN A 24 3.55 1.55 -10.34
C GLN A 24 4.59 0.44 -10.21
N LEU A 25 4.73 -0.13 -9.01
CA LEU A 25 5.67 -1.22 -8.75
C LEU A 25 5.35 -2.47 -9.59
N ASN A 26 4.08 -2.82 -9.76
CA ASN A 26 3.71 -3.94 -10.64
C ASN A 26 4.09 -3.67 -12.10
N CYS A 27 3.88 -2.46 -12.61
CA CYS A 27 4.30 -2.10 -13.98
C CYS A 27 5.83 -2.14 -14.17
N GLU A 28 6.60 -1.74 -13.15
CA GLU A 28 8.06 -1.82 -13.22
C GLU A 28 8.57 -3.25 -13.01
N MET A 29 7.87 -4.07 -12.24
CA MET A 29 8.19 -5.48 -12.02
C MET A 29 8.13 -6.30 -13.31
N GLU A 30 7.20 -5.99 -14.22
CA GLU A 30 7.12 -6.63 -15.54
C GLU A 30 8.35 -6.37 -16.42
N LYS A 31 9.07 -5.27 -16.17
CA LYS A 31 10.27 -4.87 -16.93
C LYS A 31 11.57 -5.34 -16.28
N LEU A 32 11.52 -5.79 -15.03
CA LEU A 32 12.69 -6.30 -14.33
C LEU A 32 13.10 -7.65 -14.94
N GLU A 33 14.39 -7.83 -15.20
CA GLU A 33 14.96 -9.13 -15.60
C GLU A 33 15.56 -9.87 -14.40
N ASP A 34 15.93 -9.13 -13.35
CA ASP A 34 16.49 -9.67 -12.11
C ASP A 34 15.39 -10.24 -11.21
N GLU A 35 15.41 -11.57 -11.03
CA GLU A 35 14.47 -12.29 -10.18
C GLU A 35 14.58 -11.92 -8.69
N GLN A 36 15.78 -11.58 -8.18
CA GLN A 36 15.91 -11.11 -6.79
C GLN A 36 15.26 -9.73 -6.62
N ALA A 37 15.43 -8.84 -7.61
CA ALA A 37 14.77 -7.54 -7.60
C ALA A 37 13.24 -7.68 -7.66
N LYS A 38 12.71 -8.59 -8.50
CA LYS A 38 11.27 -8.91 -8.52
C LYS A 38 10.76 -9.41 -7.19
N GLU A 39 11.51 -10.31 -6.53
CA GLU A 39 11.10 -10.85 -5.23
C GLU A 39 11.05 -9.75 -4.16
N LEU A 40 12.01 -8.83 -4.17
CA LEU A 40 12.01 -7.66 -3.28
C LEU A 40 10.83 -6.73 -3.55
N VAL A 41 10.56 -6.41 -4.82
CA VAL A 41 9.41 -5.58 -5.21
C VAL A 41 8.09 -6.25 -4.80
N SER A 42 7.96 -7.55 -5.01
CA SER A 42 6.79 -8.33 -4.58
C SER A 42 6.56 -8.31 -3.06
N LYS A 43 7.64 -8.37 -2.26
CA LYS A 43 7.56 -8.21 -0.80
C LYS A 43 7.06 -6.81 -0.43
N VAL A 44 7.55 -5.76 -1.09
CA VAL A 44 7.08 -4.38 -0.87
C VAL A 44 5.59 -4.26 -1.22
N CYS A 45 5.16 -4.80 -2.36
CA CYS A 45 3.75 -4.80 -2.77
C CYS A 45 2.85 -5.49 -1.74
N THR A 46 3.32 -6.59 -1.14
CA THR A 46 2.60 -7.33 -0.09
C THR A 46 2.45 -6.49 1.17
N VAL A 47 3.53 -5.90 1.66
CA VAL A 47 3.52 -5.03 2.86
C VAL A 47 2.60 -3.81 2.66
N LEU A 48 2.63 -3.18 1.48
CA LEU A 48 1.75 -2.05 1.17
C LEU A 48 0.28 -2.44 1.19
N LYS A 49 -0.04 -3.67 0.77
CA LYS A 49 -1.40 -4.19 0.78
C LYS A 49 -1.87 -4.49 2.20
N GLU A 50 -1.04 -5.17 3.00
CA GLU A 50 -1.32 -5.44 4.42
C GLU A 50 -1.54 -4.14 5.20
N GLN A 51 -0.67 -3.13 4.98
CA GLN A 51 -0.80 -1.82 5.60
C GLN A 51 -2.12 -1.13 5.22
N ALA A 52 -2.52 -1.17 3.94
CA ALA A 52 -3.80 -0.60 3.51
C ALA A 52 -5.01 -1.31 4.13
N GLU A 53 -4.96 -2.64 4.27
CA GLU A 53 -6.01 -3.43 4.93
C GLU A 53 -6.11 -3.13 6.43
N GLU A 54 -4.99 -2.95 7.13
CA GLU A 54 -4.97 -2.53 8.54
C GLU A 54 -5.54 -1.13 8.72
N LEU A 55 -5.16 -0.20 7.85
CA LEU A 55 -5.67 1.17 7.85
C LEU A 55 -7.19 1.23 7.59
N LEU A 56 -7.70 0.40 6.68
CA LEU A 56 -9.14 0.25 6.46
C LEU A 56 -9.86 -0.27 7.71
N LYS A 57 -9.32 -1.30 8.38
CA LYS A 57 -9.89 -1.82 9.63
C LYS A 57 -9.94 -0.76 10.73
N VAL A 58 -8.94 0.13 10.78
CA VAL A 58 -8.93 1.26 11.72
C VAL A 58 -10.04 2.27 11.40
N MET A 59 -10.33 2.52 10.12
CA MET A 59 -11.46 3.37 9.71
C MET A 59 -12.84 2.73 9.94
N GLU A 60 -12.95 1.40 9.81
CA GLU A 60 -14.20 0.65 10.02
C GLU A 60 -14.52 0.39 11.50
N GLY A 61 -13.60 0.69 12.42
CA GLY A 61 -13.66 0.42 13.86
C GLY A 61 -14.73 1.14 14.66
#